data_AF-A0A7C2TWW6-F1
#
_entry.id   AF-A0A7C2TWW6-F1
#
_cell.length_a   1.000
_cell.length_b   1.000
_cell.length_c   1.000
_cell.angle_alpha   90.00
_cell.angle_beta   90.00
_cell.angle_gamma   90.00
#
_symmetry.space_group_name_H-M   'P 1'
#
loop_
_entity.id
_entity.type
_entity.pdbx_description
1 polymer ?
#
loop_
_entity_poly.entity_id
_entity_poly.type
_entity_poly.pdbx_seq_one_letter_code
_entity_poly.pdbx_strand_id
1 'polypeptide(L)'
;KLEVTIQNRFHENDSLGYNVVAEIPGTDKKLKDEVVMLGGHLDSWHPGTGTTDNAAGCSVAMEAVRILKTLGVQPRRTIRIALWSGEEQGLLGSRGYVKKHFADPANMQPKPEHAKFAAYFNLDNGTGKIRGVYLQGNDMVRPIFEAWLKPFNDLGANTLTIRNTGGTDHLAYDAVGLPGFQFIQDEIDYETRTHHTNMDVYDHAIKGDLMQASVIMAAFVYHAAMREEKLPRKPMPKPQQGPRFTLQ
;
A
#
# COMPACT_ATOMS: atom_id res chain seq x y z
N LYS A 1 -18.17 41.45 -14.77
CA LYS A 1 -18.03 40.32 -15.72
C LYS A 1 -16.60 39.82 -15.59
N LEU A 2 -16.39 38.56 -15.20
CA LEU A 2 -15.06 37.93 -15.14
C LEU A 2 -14.95 37.01 -16.35
N GLU A 3 -13.84 37.11 -17.07
CA GLU A 3 -13.49 36.21 -18.17
C GLU A 3 -12.13 35.60 -17.83
N VAL A 4 -12.06 34.27 -17.87
CA VAL A 4 -10.84 33.50 -17.61
C VAL A 4 -10.55 32.68 -18.85
N THR A 5 -9.33 32.79 -19.36
CA THR A 5 -8.82 31.95 -20.45
C THR A 5 -7.73 31.05 -19.88
N ILE A 6 -7.91 29.75 -20.02
CA ILE A 6 -6.92 28.74 -19.62
C ILE A 6 -6.32 28.15 -20.88
N GLN A 7 -5.00 28.16 -20.98
CA GLN A 7 -4.25 27.48 -22.04
C GLN A 7 -3.37 26.41 -21.42
N ASN A 8 -3.65 25.15 -21.74
CA ASN A 8 -2.89 24.01 -21.25
C ASN A 8 -2.15 23.34 -22.41
N ARG A 9 -0.99 22.77 -22.10
CA ARG A 9 -0.24 21.90 -23.01
C ARG A 9 0.02 20.58 -22.29
N PHE A 10 -0.37 19.49 -22.92
CA PHE A 10 -0.06 18.14 -22.46
C PHE A 10 1.16 17.61 -23.20
N HIS A 11 1.94 16.77 -22.53
CA HIS A 11 3.10 16.10 -23.11
C HIS A 11 2.79 14.61 -23.21
N GLU A 12 2.76 14.08 -24.44
CA GLU A 12 2.39 12.68 -24.72
C GLU A 12 3.56 11.85 -25.27
N ASN A 13 4.78 12.42 -25.24
CA ASN A 13 5.95 11.83 -25.89
C ASN A 13 6.43 10.53 -25.22
N ASP A 14 6.15 10.36 -23.92
CA ASP A 14 6.33 9.10 -23.18
C ASP A 14 5.17 8.96 -22.18
N SER A 15 4.32 7.95 -22.42
CA SER A 15 3.17 7.64 -21.57
C SER A 15 3.35 6.35 -20.78
N LEU A 16 4.55 5.75 -20.81
CA LEU A 16 4.82 4.50 -20.12
C LEU A 16 5.18 4.78 -18.64
N GLY A 17 4.40 4.19 -17.74
CA GLY A 17 4.76 4.07 -16.31
C GLY A 17 5.42 2.72 -16.03
N TYR A 18 6.35 2.69 -15.07
CA TYR A 18 7.09 1.48 -14.70
C TYR A 18 6.98 1.22 -13.21
N ASN A 19 6.36 0.10 -12.84
CA ASN A 19 6.38 -0.38 -11.46
C ASN A 19 7.72 -1.04 -11.15
N VAL A 20 8.26 -0.78 -9.95
CA VAL A 20 9.45 -1.47 -9.44
C VAL A 20 9.00 -2.58 -8.50
N VAL A 21 9.44 -3.82 -8.74
CA VAL A 21 9.08 -4.98 -7.93
C VAL A 21 10.32 -5.79 -7.57
N ALA A 22 10.43 -6.21 -6.30
CA ALA A 22 11.50 -7.08 -5.82
C ALA A 22 10.98 -8.08 -4.77
N GLU A 23 11.72 -9.15 -4.52
CA GLU A 23 11.26 -10.25 -3.67
C GLU A 23 12.32 -10.77 -2.68
N ILE A 24 11.85 -11.20 -1.51
CA ILE A 24 12.52 -12.19 -0.66
C ILE A 24 11.78 -13.53 -0.87
N PRO A 25 12.41 -14.53 -1.53
CA PRO A 25 11.75 -15.80 -1.83
C PRO A 25 11.34 -16.56 -0.56
N GLY A 26 10.14 -17.16 -0.62
CA GLY A 26 9.67 -18.07 0.41
C GLY A 26 10.43 -19.40 0.42
N THR A 27 10.49 -20.05 1.59
CA THR A 27 11.27 -21.29 1.80
C THR A 27 10.41 -22.53 2.01
N ASP A 28 9.13 -22.36 2.34
CA ASP A 28 8.22 -23.48 2.60
C ASP A 28 7.82 -24.15 1.28
N LYS A 29 7.92 -25.49 1.21
CA LYS A 29 7.64 -26.26 -0.01
C LYS A 29 6.22 -26.06 -0.56
N LYS A 30 5.24 -25.78 0.30
CA LYS A 30 3.84 -25.61 -0.07
C LYS A 30 3.44 -24.14 -0.20
N LEU A 31 4.07 -23.27 0.59
CA LEU A 31 3.65 -21.87 0.72
C LEU A 31 4.54 -20.88 -0.04
N LYS A 32 5.72 -21.27 -0.53
CA LYS A 32 6.66 -20.35 -1.21
C LYS A 32 6.09 -19.65 -2.45
N ASP A 33 5.13 -20.28 -3.12
CA ASP A 33 4.45 -19.69 -4.29
C ASP A 33 3.30 -18.76 -3.90
N GLU A 34 2.98 -18.64 -2.61
CA GLU A 34 2.08 -17.62 -2.07
C GLU A 34 2.84 -16.33 -1.80
N VAL A 35 2.17 -15.19 -1.95
CA VAL A 35 2.81 -13.87 -1.89
C VAL A 35 2.17 -12.97 -0.84
N VAL A 36 2.99 -12.40 0.03
CA VAL A 36 2.66 -11.24 0.88
C VAL A 36 3.35 -10.01 0.28
N MET A 37 2.61 -8.93 0.11
CA MET A 37 3.11 -7.71 -0.50
C MET A 37 3.15 -6.55 0.49
N LEU A 38 4.07 -5.62 0.23
CA LEU A 38 4.16 -4.31 0.87
C LEU A 38 4.56 -3.25 -0.15
N GLY A 39 4.19 -1.99 0.07
CA GLY A 39 4.50 -0.95 -0.90
C GLY A 39 3.98 0.45 -0.56
N GLY A 40 4.18 1.30 -1.55
CA GLY A 40 3.70 2.68 -1.71
C GLY A 40 3.96 3.07 -3.17
N HIS A 41 3.64 4.29 -3.58
CA HIS A 41 3.92 4.75 -4.95
C HIS A 41 5.19 5.58 -5.03
N LEU A 42 5.86 5.46 -6.16
CA LEU A 42 7.17 6.03 -6.47
C LEU A 42 7.05 7.30 -7.30
N ASP A 43 5.96 7.45 -8.07
CA ASP A 43 5.64 8.73 -8.70
C ASP A 43 5.19 9.76 -7.66
N SER A 44 5.21 11.03 -8.05
CA SER A 44 4.75 12.15 -7.22
C SER A 44 4.40 13.34 -8.11
N TRP A 45 3.83 14.38 -7.52
CA TRP A 45 3.58 15.64 -8.23
C TRP A 45 4.84 16.50 -8.40
N HIS A 46 5.00 16.99 -9.63
CA HIS A 46 6.10 17.85 -10.07
C HIS A 46 6.35 19.19 -9.33
N PRO A 47 5.41 19.80 -8.58
CA PRO A 47 5.68 21.05 -7.86
C PRO A 47 6.66 20.91 -6.68
N GLY A 48 6.83 19.69 -6.14
CA GLY A 48 7.69 19.38 -5.02
C GLY A 48 8.73 18.30 -5.34
N THR A 49 9.16 17.60 -4.30
CA THR A 49 10.06 16.43 -4.40
C THR A 49 9.40 15.13 -3.94
N GLY A 50 8.10 15.18 -3.60
CA GLY A 50 7.30 13.99 -3.25
C GLY A 50 7.79 13.27 -1.99
N THR A 51 8.26 14.01 -0.98
CA THR A 51 8.77 13.42 0.26
C THR A 51 7.66 12.76 1.06
N THR A 52 6.60 13.50 1.34
CA THR A 52 5.43 13.02 2.07
C THR A 52 4.52 12.15 1.20
N ASP A 53 4.60 12.36 -0.11
CA ASP A 53 3.74 11.74 -1.12
C ASP A 53 4.56 11.36 -2.38
N ASN A 54 5.19 10.19 -2.44
CA ASN A 54 5.22 9.15 -1.41
C ASN A 54 6.63 8.50 -1.28
N ALA A 55 7.68 9.33 -1.29
CA ALA A 55 9.03 8.84 -1.02
C ALA A 55 9.16 8.29 0.42
N ALA A 56 8.38 8.81 1.38
CA ALA A 56 8.32 8.32 2.75
C ALA A 56 7.82 6.88 2.85
N GLY A 57 6.67 6.56 2.27
CA GLY A 57 6.12 5.20 2.25
C GLY A 57 6.98 4.24 1.46
N CYS A 58 7.52 4.68 0.31
CA CYS A 58 8.53 3.90 -0.43
C CYS A 58 9.75 3.56 0.43
N SER A 59 10.30 4.56 1.14
CA SER A 59 11.47 4.38 2.01
C SER A 59 11.15 3.43 3.17
N VAL A 60 9.96 3.55 3.77
CA VAL A 60 9.49 2.65 4.83
C VAL A 60 9.38 1.21 4.34
N ALA A 61 8.80 0.98 3.16
CA ALA A 61 8.68 -0.34 2.57
C ALA A 61 10.04 -0.96 2.22
N MET A 62 10.95 -0.18 1.64
CA MET A 62 12.32 -0.62 1.35
C MET A 62 13.08 -0.96 2.63
N GLU A 63 12.95 -0.13 3.67
CA GLU A 63 13.58 -0.37 4.97
C GLU A 63 13.00 -1.59 5.67
N ALA A 64 11.69 -1.83 5.58
CA ALA A 64 11.08 -3.05 6.10
C ALA A 64 11.68 -4.31 5.46
N VAL A 65 11.85 -4.32 4.13
CA VAL A 65 12.56 -5.42 3.42
C VAL A 65 14.02 -5.53 3.87
N ARG A 66 14.72 -4.40 4.03
CA ARG A 66 16.12 -4.40 4.50
C ARG A 66 16.24 -4.96 5.92
N ILE A 67 15.35 -4.61 6.84
CA ILE A 67 15.30 -5.14 8.21
C ILE A 67 15.16 -6.66 8.17
N LEU A 68 14.17 -7.19 7.44
CA LEU A 68 13.93 -8.63 7.33
C LEU A 68 15.14 -9.37 6.74
N LYS A 69 15.74 -8.82 5.67
CA LYS A 69 16.95 -9.39 5.07
C LYS A 69 18.14 -9.38 6.04
N THR A 70 18.31 -8.29 6.79
CA THR A 70 19.41 -8.14 7.77
C THR A 70 19.27 -9.14 8.92
N LEU A 71 18.04 -9.42 9.37
CA LEU A 71 17.74 -10.43 10.39
C LEU A 71 17.89 -11.87 9.87
N GLY A 72 18.12 -12.06 8.57
CA GLY A 72 18.28 -13.39 7.96
C GLY A 72 17.01 -14.24 7.99
N VAL A 73 15.84 -13.61 8.08
CA VAL A 73 14.57 -14.34 8.18
C VAL A 73 14.35 -15.21 6.94
N GLN A 74 13.80 -16.41 7.16
CA GLN A 74 13.43 -17.34 6.10
C GLN A 74 11.90 -17.37 6.03
N PRO A 75 11.26 -16.47 5.26
CA PRO A 75 9.81 -16.41 5.25
C PRO A 75 9.24 -17.68 4.61
N ARG A 76 8.07 -18.14 5.08
CA ARG A 76 7.43 -19.34 4.49
C ARG A 76 6.84 -19.00 3.12
N ARG A 77 6.15 -17.87 3.02
CA ARG A 77 5.66 -17.25 1.78
C ARG A 77 6.69 -16.30 1.18
N THR A 78 6.60 -16.05 -0.11
CA THR A 78 7.39 -15.00 -0.74
C THR A 78 6.92 -13.63 -0.27
N ILE A 79 7.86 -12.76 0.12
CA ILE A 79 7.59 -11.35 0.42
C ILE A 79 7.97 -10.55 -0.81
N ARG A 80 7.04 -9.76 -1.35
CA ARG A 80 7.23 -8.95 -2.55
C ARG A 80 7.00 -7.48 -2.25
N ILE A 81 8.02 -6.65 -2.43
CA ILE A 81 7.86 -5.20 -2.42
C ILE A 81 7.45 -4.72 -3.80
N ALA A 82 6.54 -3.75 -3.84
CA ALA A 82 6.19 -3.04 -5.05
C ALA A 82 6.18 -1.53 -4.78
N LEU A 83 6.88 -0.78 -5.63
CA LEU A 83 6.83 0.66 -5.69
C LEU A 83 6.09 1.03 -6.98
N TRP A 84 4.88 1.54 -6.84
CA TRP A 84 3.95 1.74 -7.95
C TRP A 84 4.28 3.02 -8.72
N SER A 85 4.01 3.02 -10.01
CA SER A 85 4.02 4.25 -10.81
C SER A 85 2.61 4.53 -11.26
N GLY A 86 2.23 5.80 -11.33
CA GLY A 86 0.96 6.21 -11.85
C GLY A 86 -0.16 6.22 -10.81
N GLU A 87 0.17 6.23 -9.51
CA GLU A 87 -0.82 6.31 -8.43
C GLU A 87 -1.58 7.63 -8.54
N GLU A 88 -0.83 8.71 -8.72
CA GLU A 88 -1.31 10.09 -8.71
C GLU A 88 -2.28 10.39 -9.87
N GLN A 89 -2.18 9.62 -10.95
CA GLN A 89 -3.07 9.70 -12.11
C GLN A 89 -4.23 8.68 -12.03
N GLY A 90 -4.44 8.05 -10.88
CA GLY A 90 -5.56 7.17 -10.58
C GLY A 90 -5.20 5.69 -10.46
N LEU A 91 -4.19 5.36 -9.66
CA LEU A 91 -3.78 3.99 -9.31
C LEU A 91 -3.36 3.15 -10.53
N LEU A 92 -2.83 3.78 -11.58
CA LEU A 92 -2.59 3.12 -12.86
C LEU A 92 -1.64 1.91 -12.73
N GLY A 93 -0.57 2.06 -11.95
CA GLY A 93 0.42 1.02 -11.71
C GLY A 93 -0.15 -0.20 -11.00
N SER A 94 -0.74 0.01 -9.82
CA SER A 94 -1.32 -1.07 -9.02
C SER A 94 -2.54 -1.69 -9.69
N ARG A 95 -3.45 -0.90 -10.29
CA ARG A 95 -4.58 -1.44 -11.07
C ARG A 95 -4.12 -2.25 -12.27
N GLY A 96 -3.12 -1.76 -13.01
CA GLY A 96 -2.51 -2.49 -14.12
C GLY A 96 -1.92 -3.82 -13.67
N TYR A 97 -1.19 -3.81 -12.55
CA TYR A 97 -0.60 -5.01 -11.95
C TYR A 97 -1.68 -6.00 -11.51
N VAL A 98 -2.68 -5.56 -10.74
CA VAL A 98 -3.76 -6.41 -10.25
C VAL A 98 -4.58 -6.99 -11.40
N LYS A 99 -4.91 -6.19 -12.42
CA LYS A 99 -5.59 -6.64 -13.63
C LYS A 99 -4.77 -7.70 -14.37
N LYS A 100 -3.46 -7.52 -14.46
CA LYS A 100 -2.56 -8.46 -15.14
C LYS A 100 -2.39 -9.78 -14.38
N HIS A 101 -2.27 -9.74 -13.06
CA HIS A 101 -1.91 -10.91 -12.26
C HIS A 101 -3.09 -11.61 -11.60
N PHE A 102 -4.09 -10.86 -11.11
CA PHE A 102 -5.10 -11.42 -10.21
C PHE A 102 -6.50 -11.45 -10.79
N ALA A 103 -7.08 -10.31 -11.16
CA ALA A 103 -8.41 -10.26 -11.78
C ALA A 103 -8.67 -8.87 -12.37
N ASP A 104 -9.54 -8.77 -13.36
CA ASP A 104 -10.06 -7.47 -13.79
C ASP A 104 -11.36 -7.17 -12.99
N PRO A 105 -11.45 -6.07 -12.24
CA PRO A 105 -12.67 -5.72 -11.51
C PRO A 105 -13.89 -5.54 -12.43
N ALA A 106 -13.69 -5.28 -13.73
CA ALA A 106 -14.77 -5.13 -14.68
C ALA A 106 -15.53 -6.43 -14.98
N ASN A 107 -14.86 -7.58 -14.92
CA ASN A 107 -15.45 -8.89 -15.20
C ASN A 107 -15.38 -9.88 -14.02
N MET A 108 -14.59 -9.55 -12.99
CA MET A 108 -14.36 -10.35 -11.78
C MET A 108 -14.07 -11.82 -12.06
N GLN A 109 -13.21 -12.09 -13.04
CA GLN A 109 -12.69 -13.43 -13.31
C GLN A 109 -11.30 -13.62 -12.66
N PRO A 110 -11.20 -14.37 -11.54
CA PRO A 110 -9.92 -14.58 -10.86
C PRO A 110 -8.98 -15.45 -11.71
N LYS A 111 -7.73 -15.03 -11.79
CA LYS A 111 -6.60 -15.76 -12.37
C LYS A 111 -6.00 -16.70 -11.31
N PRO A 112 -5.21 -17.72 -11.70
CA PRO A 112 -4.60 -18.66 -10.75
C PRO A 112 -3.80 -17.99 -9.63
N GLU A 113 -3.08 -16.90 -9.91
CA GLU A 113 -2.30 -16.16 -8.90
C GLU A 113 -3.18 -15.50 -7.83
N HIS A 114 -4.46 -15.23 -8.11
CA HIS A 114 -5.40 -14.68 -7.13
C HIS A 114 -5.53 -15.59 -5.91
N ALA A 115 -5.54 -16.91 -6.11
CA ALA A 115 -5.59 -17.88 -5.03
C ALA A 115 -4.29 -17.94 -4.22
N LYS A 116 -3.17 -17.48 -4.77
CA LYS A 116 -1.83 -17.49 -4.13
C LYS A 116 -1.52 -16.21 -3.35
N PHE A 117 -2.28 -15.15 -3.56
CA PHE A 117 -2.08 -13.90 -2.86
C PHE A 117 -2.52 -13.97 -1.38
N ALA A 118 -1.70 -13.51 -0.44
CA ALA A 118 -1.99 -13.56 0.99
C ALA A 118 -2.46 -12.22 1.57
N ALA A 119 -1.74 -11.14 1.30
CA ALA A 119 -2.06 -9.78 1.76
C ALA A 119 -1.23 -8.73 1.02
N TYR A 120 -1.69 -7.47 1.00
CA TYR A 120 -0.89 -6.28 0.68
C TYR A 120 -1.03 -5.24 1.80
N PHE A 121 0.10 -4.67 2.22
CA PHE A 121 0.17 -3.61 3.22
C PHE A 121 0.77 -2.35 2.60
N ASN A 122 0.01 -1.26 2.59
CA ASN A 122 0.36 0.00 1.97
C ASN A 122 0.61 1.09 3.03
N LEU A 123 1.45 2.07 2.71
CA LEU A 123 1.65 3.29 3.50
C LEU A 123 1.81 4.48 2.55
N ASP A 124 0.95 5.49 2.72
CA ASP A 124 0.79 6.56 1.73
C ASP A 124 0.02 7.78 2.30
N ASN A 125 0.37 8.22 3.50
CA ASN A 125 -0.29 9.36 4.14
C ASN A 125 0.71 10.20 4.93
N GLY A 126 1.88 10.46 4.32
CA GLY A 126 2.90 11.34 4.89
C GLY A 126 4.03 10.62 5.64
N THR A 127 4.56 11.31 6.66
CA THR A 127 5.83 10.95 7.32
C THR A 127 5.68 10.57 8.78
N GLY A 128 4.45 10.63 9.31
CA GLY A 128 4.14 10.36 10.71
C GLY A 128 4.17 8.89 11.09
N LYS A 129 3.94 8.62 12.39
CA LYS A 129 3.94 7.26 12.95
C LYS A 129 2.78 6.44 12.39
N ILE A 130 3.00 5.14 12.23
CA ILE A 130 1.89 4.20 12.09
C ILE A 130 1.16 4.11 13.44
N ARG A 131 -0.13 4.39 13.45
CA ARG A 131 -1.04 4.30 14.61
C ARG A 131 -1.86 3.03 14.62
N GLY A 132 -1.97 2.35 13.48
CA GLY A 132 -2.95 1.30 13.33
C GLY A 132 -3.17 0.85 11.90
N VAL A 133 -4.30 0.18 11.67
CA VAL A 133 -4.66 -0.35 10.34
C VAL A 133 -6.15 -0.14 10.07
N TYR A 134 -6.46 0.30 8.84
CA TYR A 134 -7.81 0.22 8.30
C TYR A 134 -8.10 -1.21 7.86
N LEU A 135 -9.11 -1.86 8.46
CA LEU A 135 -9.43 -3.26 8.14
C LEU A 135 -10.15 -3.43 6.79
N GLN A 136 -10.43 -2.34 6.08
CA GLN A 136 -11.15 -2.34 4.79
C GLN A 136 -12.45 -3.16 4.82
N GLY A 137 -13.24 -3.03 5.89
CA GLY A 137 -14.50 -3.76 6.06
C GLY A 137 -14.33 -5.27 6.33
N ASN A 138 -13.12 -5.76 6.57
CA ASN A 138 -12.82 -7.16 6.86
C ASN A 138 -12.60 -7.37 8.36
N ASP A 139 -13.66 -7.38 9.17
CA ASP A 139 -13.51 -7.49 10.62
C ASP A 139 -12.93 -8.86 11.08
N MET A 140 -12.97 -9.87 10.21
CA MET A 140 -12.38 -11.20 10.49
C MET A 140 -10.87 -11.15 10.75
N VAL A 141 -10.16 -10.12 10.25
CA VAL A 141 -8.73 -9.96 10.54
C VAL A 141 -8.44 -9.27 11.88
N ARG A 142 -9.45 -8.67 12.54
CA ARG A 142 -9.28 -7.93 13.79
C ARG A 142 -8.45 -8.69 14.85
N PRO A 143 -8.82 -9.92 15.28
CA PRO A 143 -8.06 -10.61 16.33
C PRO A 143 -6.61 -10.91 15.92
N ILE A 144 -6.35 -11.05 14.61
CA ILE A 144 -5.00 -11.26 14.08
C ILE A 144 -4.19 -9.97 14.23
N PHE A 145 -4.74 -8.84 13.79
CA PHE A 145 -4.04 -7.56 13.83
C PHE A 145 -3.92 -7.00 15.25
N GLU A 146 -4.87 -7.28 16.15
CA GLU A 146 -4.75 -6.96 17.58
C GLU A 146 -3.54 -7.67 18.19
N ALA A 147 -3.38 -8.97 17.88
CA ALA A 147 -2.22 -9.74 18.34
C ALA A 147 -0.89 -9.20 17.78
N TRP A 148 -0.88 -8.77 16.51
CA TRP A 148 0.33 -8.24 15.87
C TRP A 148 0.69 -6.82 16.32
N LEU A 149 -0.30 -5.99 16.67
CA LEU A 149 -0.08 -4.64 17.17
C LEU A 149 0.29 -4.59 18.65
N LYS A 150 -0.09 -5.61 19.43
CA LYS A 150 0.13 -5.63 20.89
C LYS A 150 1.56 -5.22 21.32
N PRO A 151 2.65 -5.68 20.68
CA PRO A 151 4.01 -5.26 21.04
C PRO A 151 4.33 -3.78 20.79
N PHE A 152 3.52 -3.10 19.97
CA PHE A 152 3.71 -1.71 19.54
C PHE A 152 2.77 -0.71 20.23
N ASN A 153 1.97 -1.16 21.22
CA ASN A 153 1.07 -0.30 21.97
C ASN A 153 1.81 0.87 22.64
N ASP A 154 3.00 0.62 23.20
CA ASP A 154 3.82 1.65 23.84
C ASP A 154 4.45 2.63 22.84
N LEU A 155 4.47 2.27 21.55
CA LEU A 155 4.84 3.15 20.44
C LEU A 155 3.62 3.90 19.86
N GLY A 156 2.44 3.71 20.48
CA GLY A 156 1.19 4.34 20.08
C GLY A 156 0.53 3.72 18.85
N ALA A 157 0.89 2.49 18.48
CA ALA A 157 0.27 1.76 17.37
C ALA A 157 -0.71 0.70 17.91
N ASN A 158 -1.96 1.11 18.14
CA ASN A 158 -2.98 0.29 18.79
C ASN A 158 -4.39 0.46 18.17
N THR A 159 -4.51 1.21 17.08
CA THR A 159 -5.79 1.56 16.48
C THR A 159 -6.18 0.56 15.40
N LEU A 160 -7.37 -0.03 15.50
CA LEU A 160 -7.94 -0.86 14.44
C LEU A 160 -9.37 -0.42 14.16
N THR A 161 -9.60 0.06 12.94
CA THR A 161 -10.92 0.53 12.51
C THR A 161 -11.45 -0.35 11.40
N ILE A 162 -12.72 -0.75 11.52
CA ILE A 162 -13.41 -1.49 10.45
C ILE A 162 -13.63 -0.61 9.20
N ARG A 163 -13.52 0.71 9.36
CA ARG A 163 -13.74 1.69 8.29
C ARG A 163 -12.82 1.42 7.10
N ASN A 164 -13.31 1.82 5.94
CA ASN A 164 -12.49 1.91 4.76
C ASN A 164 -11.73 3.24 4.76
N THR A 165 -10.54 3.22 4.18
CA THR A 165 -9.87 4.40 3.62
C THR A 165 -9.66 4.19 2.12
N GLY A 166 -9.49 5.29 1.40
CA GLY A 166 -9.35 5.31 -0.06
C GLY A 166 -8.11 6.05 -0.53
N GLY A 167 -8.08 6.35 -1.83
CA GLY A 167 -7.06 7.21 -2.43
C GLY A 167 -5.65 6.62 -2.49
N THR A 168 -5.49 5.29 -2.47
CA THR A 168 -4.15 4.67 -2.63
C THR A 168 -4.24 3.20 -3.08
N ASP A 169 -3.09 2.59 -3.38
CA ASP A 169 -2.90 1.35 -4.14
C ASP A 169 -3.52 0.09 -3.54
N HIS A 170 -3.79 0.05 -2.23
CA HIS A 170 -4.46 -1.10 -1.61
C HIS A 170 -5.87 -1.31 -2.15
N LEU A 171 -6.51 -0.26 -2.66
CA LEU A 171 -7.82 -0.32 -3.29
C LEU A 171 -7.83 -1.22 -4.54
N ALA A 172 -6.73 -1.27 -5.30
CA ALA A 172 -6.66 -2.14 -6.48
C ALA A 172 -6.85 -3.60 -6.09
N TYR A 173 -6.27 -4.03 -4.96
CA TYR A 173 -6.40 -5.38 -4.42
C TYR A 173 -7.80 -5.62 -3.83
N ASP A 174 -8.30 -4.68 -3.04
CA ASP A 174 -9.62 -4.81 -2.41
C ASP A 174 -10.75 -4.91 -3.46
N ALA A 175 -10.61 -4.18 -4.58
CA ALA A 175 -11.56 -4.18 -5.69
C ALA A 175 -11.76 -5.56 -6.33
N VAL A 176 -10.79 -6.47 -6.19
CA VAL A 176 -10.85 -7.84 -6.70
C VAL A 176 -10.99 -8.89 -5.57
N GLY A 177 -11.33 -8.46 -4.36
CA GLY A 177 -11.54 -9.35 -3.21
C GLY A 177 -10.25 -9.89 -2.60
N LEU A 178 -9.10 -9.27 -2.86
CA LEU A 178 -7.84 -9.60 -2.22
C LEU A 178 -7.63 -8.73 -0.97
N PRO A 179 -7.02 -9.26 0.12
CA PRO A 179 -6.76 -8.47 1.33
C PRO A 179 -5.70 -7.40 1.07
N GLY A 180 -6.13 -6.17 0.77
CA GLY A 180 -5.29 -4.98 0.74
C GLY A 180 -5.62 -4.07 1.92
N PHE A 181 -4.60 -3.60 2.64
CA PHE A 181 -4.77 -2.76 3.83
C PHE A 181 -3.88 -1.53 3.75
N GLN A 182 -4.39 -0.42 4.30
CA GLN A 182 -3.63 0.81 4.49
C GLN A 182 -3.37 0.98 5.99
N PHE A 183 -2.14 1.33 6.34
CA PHE A 183 -1.82 1.73 7.70
C PHE A 183 -2.47 3.08 8.03
N ILE A 184 -2.97 3.23 9.25
CA ILE A 184 -3.36 4.53 9.79
C ILE A 184 -2.07 5.23 10.17
N GLN A 185 -1.83 6.43 9.63
CA GLN A 185 -0.63 7.22 9.88
C GLN A 185 -1.01 8.54 10.55
N ASP A 186 -0.13 9.06 11.42
CA ASP A 186 -0.26 10.46 11.86
C ASP A 186 -0.11 11.38 10.65
N GLU A 187 -1.09 12.25 10.44
CA GLU A 187 -1.11 13.14 9.28
C GLU A 187 0.00 14.19 9.31
N ILE A 188 0.50 14.57 10.50
CA ILE A 188 1.47 15.68 10.68
C ILE A 188 0.93 16.95 10.02
N ASP A 189 1.41 17.28 8.81
CA ASP A 189 0.97 18.39 7.98
C ASP A 189 0.61 17.95 6.55
N TYR A 190 0.36 16.65 6.33
CA TYR A 190 0.03 16.03 5.04
C TYR A 190 -1.06 16.80 4.30
N GLU A 191 -2.30 16.75 4.79
CA GLU A 191 -3.44 17.39 4.12
C GLU A 191 -3.45 18.91 4.19
N THR A 192 -2.74 19.49 5.18
CA THR A 192 -2.82 20.93 5.45
C THR A 192 -1.73 21.72 4.74
N ARG A 193 -0.63 21.07 4.34
CA ARG A 193 0.54 21.77 3.84
C ARG A 193 1.29 21.05 2.73
N THR A 194 1.53 19.74 2.81
CA THR A 194 2.49 19.09 1.92
C THR A 194 1.83 18.42 0.72
N HIS A 195 0.75 17.65 0.94
CA HIS A 195 0.05 16.84 -0.06
C HIS A 195 -0.28 17.64 -1.33
N HIS A 196 0.24 17.18 -2.47
CA HIS A 196 0.07 17.80 -3.80
C HIS A 196 0.49 19.28 -3.90
N THR A 197 1.43 19.74 -3.07
CA THR A 197 1.92 21.12 -3.10
C THR A 197 3.42 21.21 -3.40
N ASN A 198 3.89 22.43 -3.66
CA ASN A 198 5.32 22.72 -3.75
C ASN A 198 6.04 22.75 -2.38
N MET A 199 5.33 22.49 -1.28
CA MET A 199 5.89 22.32 0.05
C MET A 199 6.22 20.86 0.36
N ASP A 200 5.90 19.91 -0.53
CA ASP A 200 6.33 18.53 -0.33
C ASP A 200 7.83 18.37 -0.60
N VAL A 201 8.62 18.66 0.43
CA VAL A 201 10.08 18.64 0.40
C VAL A 201 10.67 17.84 1.56
N TYR A 202 11.93 17.43 1.38
CA TYR A 202 12.64 16.54 2.30
C TYR A 202 12.59 16.97 3.78
N ASP A 203 12.56 18.27 4.05
CA ASP A 203 12.53 18.85 5.40
C ASP A 203 11.29 18.44 6.22
N HIS A 204 10.24 17.94 5.57
CA HIS A 204 9.03 17.42 6.22
C HIS A 204 9.16 15.94 6.65
N ALA A 205 10.29 15.28 6.38
CA ALA A 205 10.54 13.90 6.79
C ALA A 205 10.89 13.80 8.29
N ILE A 206 10.07 13.08 9.05
CA ILE A 206 10.32 12.82 10.47
C ILE A 206 11.01 11.47 10.64
N LYS A 207 12.34 11.49 10.71
CA LYS A 207 13.17 10.27 10.78
C LYS A 207 12.70 9.27 11.85
N GLY A 208 12.42 9.72 13.08
CA GLY A 208 12.01 8.84 14.17
C GLY A 208 10.69 8.10 13.90
N ASP A 209 9.78 8.76 13.19
CA ASP A 209 8.47 8.23 12.87
C ASP A 209 8.55 7.24 11.70
N LEU A 210 9.35 7.55 10.69
CA LEU A 210 9.65 6.61 9.60
C LEU A 210 10.33 5.34 10.13
N MET A 211 11.25 5.45 11.10
CA MET A 211 11.86 4.28 11.75
C MET A 211 10.83 3.42 12.47
N GLN A 212 9.88 4.03 13.19
CA GLN A 212 8.78 3.32 13.83
C GLN A 212 7.90 2.61 12.80
N ALA A 213 7.56 3.30 11.71
CA ALA A 213 6.73 2.76 10.65
C ALA A 213 7.41 1.56 9.96
N SER A 214 8.72 1.63 9.69
CA SER A 214 9.49 0.52 9.11
C SER A 214 9.48 -0.73 9.97
N VAL A 215 9.60 -0.60 11.29
CA VAL A 215 9.57 -1.75 12.21
C VAL A 215 8.19 -2.40 12.22
N ILE A 216 7.12 -1.59 12.27
CA ILE A 216 5.74 -2.12 12.27
C ILE A 216 5.40 -2.79 10.94
N MET A 217 5.72 -2.15 9.81
CA MET A 217 5.49 -2.74 8.49
C MET A 217 6.28 -4.04 8.32
N ALA A 218 7.54 -4.10 8.76
CA ALA A 218 8.35 -5.32 8.74
C ALA A 218 7.70 -6.44 9.56
N ALA A 219 7.20 -6.12 10.77
CA ALA A 219 6.54 -7.09 11.63
C ALA A 219 5.24 -7.63 11.01
N PHE A 220 4.39 -6.78 10.45
CA PHE A 220 3.15 -7.17 9.78
C PHE A 220 3.41 -8.11 8.59
N VAL A 221 4.36 -7.74 7.73
CA VAL A 221 4.73 -8.52 6.55
C VAL A 221 5.34 -9.85 6.96
N TYR A 222 6.24 -9.85 7.96
CA TYR A 222 6.82 -11.07 8.51
C TYR A 222 5.74 -12.00 9.07
N HIS A 223 4.86 -11.50 9.94
CA HIS A 223 3.82 -12.33 10.53
C HIS A 223 2.89 -12.90 9.47
N ALA A 224 2.43 -12.09 8.50
CA ALA A 224 1.63 -12.57 7.37
C ALA A 224 2.36 -13.67 6.57
N ALA A 225 3.66 -13.50 6.32
CA ALA A 225 4.46 -14.46 5.57
C ALA A 225 4.69 -15.77 6.34
N MET A 226 4.65 -15.74 7.67
CA MET A 226 4.92 -16.89 8.56
C MET A 226 3.67 -17.67 8.99
N ARG A 227 2.47 -17.09 8.84
CA ARG A 227 1.22 -17.78 9.18
C ARG A 227 1.10 -19.14 8.50
N GLU A 228 0.37 -20.06 9.11
CA GLU A 228 -0.03 -21.29 8.41
C GLU A 228 -1.07 -20.98 7.34
N GLU A 229 -2.13 -20.27 7.73
CA GLU A 229 -3.23 -19.89 6.86
C GLU A 229 -3.10 -18.45 6.33
N LYS A 230 -3.57 -18.21 5.11
CA LYS A 230 -3.76 -16.85 4.58
C LYS A 230 -4.73 -16.05 5.45
N LEU A 231 -4.72 -14.73 5.32
CA LEU A 231 -5.72 -13.90 5.99
C LEU A 231 -7.12 -14.24 5.48
N PRO A 232 -8.14 -14.22 6.36
CA PRO A 232 -9.53 -14.39 5.94
C PRO A 232 -9.89 -13.30 4.92
N ARG A 233 -10.64 -13.70 3.89
CA ARG A 233 -11.06 -12.80 2.80
C ARG A 233 -12.54 -12.48 2.94
N LYS A 234 -12.92 -11.26 2.58
CA LYS A 234 -14.31 -10.89 2.37
C LYS A 234 -14.92 -11.76 1.25
N PRO A 235 -16.26 -11.86 1.17
CA PRO A 235 -16.92 -12.42 -0.01
C PRO A 235 -16.43 -11.75 -1.29
N MET A 236 -16.34 -12.52 -2.38
CA MET A 236 -15.90 -11.98 -3.67
C MET A 236 -16.81 -10.82 -4.12
N PRO A 237 -16.25 -9.68 -4.55
CA PRO A 237 -17.05 -8.57 -5.01
C PRO A 237 -17.74 -8.91 -6.34
N LYS A 238 -18.85 -8.22 -6.62
CA LYS A 238 -19.52 -8.29 -7.92
C LYS A 238 -18.71 -7.51 -8.96
N PRO A 239 -18.80 -7.88 -10.26
CA PRO A 239 -18.22 -7.07 -11.34
C PRO A 239 -18.62 -5.60 -11.24
N GLN A 240 -17.65 -4.70 -11.31
CA GLN A 240 -17.85 -3.25 -11.30
C GLN A 240 -17.93 -2.76 -12.75
N GLN A 241 -19.11 -2.37 -13.22
CA GLN A 241 -19.27 -1.85 -14.58
C GLN A 241 -18.78 -0.39 -14.65
N GLY A 242 -17.69 -0.14 -15.38
CA GLY A 242 -17.22 1.20 -15.77
C GLY A 242 -16.78 2.10 -14.60
N PRO A 243 -16.10 3.22 -14.88
CA PRO A 243 -15.45 3.99 -13.82
C PRO A 243 -16.50 4.69 -12.95
N ARG A 244 -16.61 4.28 -11.67
CA ARG A 244 -17.16 5.14 -10.63
C ARG A 244 -16.11 6.21 -10.34
N PHE A 245 -16.17 7.31 -11.09
CA PHE A 245 -15.57 8.56 -10.68
C PHE A 245 -16.37 9.10 -9.50
N THR A 246 -15.99 8.67 -8.29
CA THR A 246 -16.26 9.43 -7.07
C THR A 246 -14.91 9.72 -6.46
N LEU A 247 -14.34 10.86 -6.86
CA LEU A 247 -13.48 11.63 -5.99
C LEU A 247 -14.30 11.89 -4.72
N GLN A 248 -13.91 11.27 -3.61
CA GLN A 248 -14.29 11.73 -2.28
C GLN A 248 -13.05 12.29 -1.64
#